data_AF-A0AAE3TEK3-F1
#
_entry.id   AF-A0AAE3TEK3-F1
#
_cell.length_a   1.000
_cell.length_b   1.000
_cell.length_c   1.000
_cell.angle_alpha   90.00
_cell.angle_beta   90.00
_cell.angle_gamma   90.00
#
_symmetry.space_group_name_H-M   'P 1'
#
loop_
_entity.id
_entity.type
_entity.pdbx_description
1 polymer ?
#
loop_
_entity_poly.entity_id
_entity_poly.type
_entity_poly.pdbx_seq_one_letter_code
_entity_poly.pdbx_strand_id
1 'polypeptide(L)'
;MRVLKQVVGILLIFVLVLIGRLDAHPGCNEIYGKGRNTIYIATGSPGELGLLKVLAEEFARKNNVSVCWIKAGSGKALKLLKEKKVDLVLVHAPAAEKKAVAEGWATRRTLIASNEFYIVGPRDDPARVAESKSVVEAYRRIAKAKAKFFSRGDNSGTHKREMQIWHKAGIIPQGSWYVVTKTFMSKTLKMANDEKGYFMTDSSTWIVMRDRLPNLKVLFKGDKLLINVYHALCQSNCNVYAGKFIDFLASERGQRIIREFGRHIYGESLYKDANYAKEYEKLLEGGEKTLIIEGAVKKRVELNLKDLKKFTPYEVTLVEVTSNGRYRGTFVYKGISLRDLLALAHIQKKGKGFPKLIDTGIVVENREGKKVFISWGEIFYRNPEKVLIAYSYKPVKPHFLNCNKCHGKEFYKTILNQLERQIELPKLVIADDFYTDRCIEDVTTIKVVELDKSTVWRKLKRLYSDRIEIFKNDVKVKEILDLFGEKRSEIEVKVLGEGRGYHGIKKFEGVDLKEVIKRLNIDRDFNRAIIVYGVDGYRSVFSVGEIFLSKEKILLADTVNQSSIEKGGKFVLIPSGDIFADRMIKAVSEIRLIFPP
;
A
#
# COMPACT_ATOMS: atom_id res chain seq x y z
N MET A 1 84.86 39.85 -20.68
CA MET A 1 84.74 38.79 -21.70
C MET A 1 83.35 38.86 -22.34
N ARG A 2 83.33 38.71 -23.66
CA ARG A 2 82.26 38.93 -24.64
C ARG A 2 80.83 38.49 -24.27
N VAL A 3 79.91 39.35 -24.71
CA VAL A 3 78.52 39.14 -25.10
C VAL A 3 78.43 38.12 -26.27
N LEU A 4 77.26 37.49 -26.46
CA LEU A 4 76.48 37.46 -27.73
C LEU A 4 76.09 36.06 -28.29
N LYS A 5 74.77 35.90 -28.52
CA LYS A 5 74.05 35.20 -29.63
C LYS A 5 73.87 33.68 -29.59
N GLN A 6 72.79 33.06 -30.11
CA GLN A 6 71.40 33.38 -30.56
C GLN A 6 70.90 32.03 -31.21
N VAL A 7 69.70 31.47 -30.92
CA VAL A 7 68.41 31.59 -31.65
C VAL A 7 68.01 30.34 -32.49
N VAL A 8 66.69 30.10 -32.47
CA VAL A 8 65.78 29.27 -33.33
C VAL A 8 65.69 27.75 -33.10
N GLY A 9 64.44 27.26 -33.00
CA GLY A 9 64.11 25.95 -33.58
C GLY A 9 62.88 25.23 -33.01
N ILE A 10 61.68 25.73 -33.29
CA ILE A 10 60.42 24.99 -33.09
C ILE A 10 60.46 23.68 -33.91
N LEU A 11 60.26 22.53 -33.27
CA LEU A 11 59.60 21.40 -33.92
C LEU A 11 58.74 20.64 -32.90
N LEU A 12 57.42 20.80 -33.06
CA LEU A 12 56.40 19.89 -32.56
C LEU A 12 56.73 18.46 -32.99
N ILE A 13 56.99 17.57 -32.02
CA ILE A 13 56.51 16.19 -32.09
C ILE A 13 55.84 15.91 -30.75
N PHE A 14 54.54 16.20 -30.71
CA PHE A 14 53.61 15.70 -29.71
C PHE A 14 53.59 14.17 -29.88
N VAL A 15 54.39 13.44 -29.10
CA VAL A 15 54.20 11.99 -28.95
C VAL A 15 52.92 11.82 -28.15
N LEU A 16 51.84 11.63 -28.90
CA LEU A 16 50.52 11.28 -28.44
C LEU A 16 50.62 9.87 -27.81
N VAL A 17 51.03 9.80 -26.54
CA VAL A 17 50.75 8.63 -25.72
C VAL A 17 49.25 8.64 -25.49
N LEU A 18 48.55 7.95 -26.39
CA LEU A 18 47.17 7.53 -26.20
C LEU A 18 47.11 6.79 -24.86
N ILE A 19 46.71 7.51 -23.81
CA ILE A 19 46.17 6.93 -22.59
C ILE A 19 44.84 6.30 -23.02
N GLY A 20 44.91 5.07 -23.51
CA GLY A 20 43.75 4.20 -23.49
C GLY A 20 43.32 4.10 -22.03
N ARG A 21 42.19 4.72 -21.68
CA ARG A 21 41.47 4.36 -20.47
C ARG A 21 41.11 2.88 -20.62
N LEU A 22 41.95 1.99 -20.10
CA LEU A 22 41.49 0.66 -19.74
C LEU A 22 40.40 0.88 -18.71
N ASP A 23 39.15 0.68 -19.11
CA ASP A 23 38.04 0.57 -18.18
C ASP A 23 38.39 -0.54 -17.18
N ALA A 24 38.80 -0.13 -15.98
CA ALA A 24 39.13 -1.03 -14.89
C ALA A 24 37.89 -1.85 -14.55
N HIS A 25 37.82 -3.06 -15.14
CA HIS A 25 36.78 -4.02 -14.81
C HIS A 25 36.89 -4.34 -13.32
N PRO A 26 35.76 -4.49 -12.60
CA PRO A 26 35.80 -4.93 -11.22
C PRO A 26 36.57 -6.25 -11.15
N GLY A 27 37.60 -6.32 -10.31
CA GLY A 27 38.41 -7.54 -10.18
C GLY A 27 37.54 -8.78 -9.93
N CYS A 28 37.83 -9.86 -10.65
CA CYS A 28 37.13 -11.14 -10.49
C CYS A 28 37.39 -11.71 -9.10
N ASN A 29 36.35 -12.18 -8.42
CA ASN A 29 36.49 -12.98 -7.21
C ASN A 29 37.02 -14.37 -7.55
N GLU A 30 36.41 -15.02 -8.54
CA GLU A 30 36.85 -16.30 -9.10
C GLU A 30 36.52 -16.34 -10.60
N ILE A 31 37.26 -17.17 -11.36
CA ILE A 31 37.04 -17.42 -12.78
C ILE A 31 36.78 -18.91 -12.97
N TYR A 32 35.70 -19.24 -13.69
CA TYR A 32 35.29 -20.62 -13.97
C TYR A 32 35.37 -20.91 -15.47
N GLY A 33 35.92 -22.08 -15.83
CA GLY A 33 36.17 -22.44 -17.23
C GLY A 33 37.53 -21.98 -17.75
N LYS A 34 37.85 -22.35 -19.00
CA LYS A 34 39.13 -22.07 -19.67
C LYS A 34 38.95 -21.58 -21.11
N GLY A 35 37.77 -21.04 -21.43
CA GLY A 35 37.45 -20.60 -22.78
C GLY A 35 38.05 -19.24 -23.13
N ARG A 36 38.14 -18.96 -24.43
CA ARG A 36 38.75 -17.72 -24.98
C ARG A 36 37.91 -16.45 -24.77
N ASN A 37 36.60 -16.58 -24.59
CA ASN A 37 35.70 -15.45 -24.34
C ASN A 37 35.41 -15.32 -22.85
N THR A 38 35.32 -14.12 -22.29
CA THR A 38 34.98 -13.93 -20.88
C THR A 38 33.64 -13.21 -20.74
N ILE A 39 32.78 -13.71 -19.84
CA ILE A 39 31.60 -12.98 -19.36
C ILE A 39 31.71 -12.68 -17.87
N TYR A 40 31.21 -11.53 -17.47
CA TYR A 40 31.23 -11.03 -16.10
C TYR A 40 29.85 -11.14 -15.47
N ILE A 41 29.75 -11.84 -14.34
CA ILE A 41 28.49 -12.08 -13.63
C ILE A 41 28.57 -11.53 -12.21
N ALA A 42 27.66 -10.62 -11.85
CA ALA A 42 27.53 -10.14 -10.47
C ALA A 42 26.39 -10.86 -9.72
N THR A 43 26.74 -11.49 -8.59
CA THR A 43 25.75 -12.10 -7.67
C THR A 43 26.32 -12.26 -6.25
N GLY A 44 25.43 -12.51 -5.29
CA GLY A 44 25.75 -12.71 -3.87
C GLY A 44 25.81 -14.19 -3.52
N SER A 45 24.80 -14.67 -2.77
CA SER A 45 24.78 -16.05 -2.23
C SER A 45 24.91 -17.16 -3.28
N PRO A 46 24.36 -17.08 -4.52
CA PRO A 46 24.62 -18.11 -5.53
C PRO A 46 26.11 -18.29 -5.85
N GLY A 47 26.90 -17.22 -5.76
CA GLY A 47 28.35 -17.30 -5.92
C GLY A 47 29.05 -17.81 -4.66
N GLU A 48 28.73 -17.22 -3.50
CA GLU A 48 29.36 -17.57 -2.21
C GLU A 48 29.16 -19.04 -1.82
N LEU A 49 27.99 -19.61 -2.13
CA LEU A 49 27.66 -20.99 -1.80
C LEU A 49 28.10 -22.00 -2.87
N GLY A 50 28.70 -21.53 -3.98
CA GLY A 50 29.26 -22.37 -5.04
C GLY A 50 28.29 -22.79 -6.14
N LEU A 51 27.01 -22.37 -6.11
CA LEU A 51 26.05 -22.70 -7.17
C LEU A 51 26.52 -22.15 -8.53
N LEU A 52 27.01 -20.90 -8.55
CA LEU A 52 27.49 -20.27 -9.78
C LEU A 52 28.68 -21.03 -10.38
N LYS A 53 29.57 -21.58 -9.56
CA LYS A 53 30.72 -22.37 -10.01
C LYS A 53 30.25 -23.59 -10.80
N VAL A 54 29.37 -24.41 -10.22
CA VAL A 54 28.87 -25.63 -10.87
C VAL A 54 28.14 -25.31 -12.18
N LEU A 55 27.31 -24.27 -12.19
CA LEU A 55 26.61 -23.83 -13.40
C LEU A 55 27.58 -23.31 -14.48
N ALA A 56 28.56 -22.50 -14.08
CA ALA A 56 29.53 -21.91 -14.99
C ALA A 56 30.46 -22.95 -15.60
N GLU A 57 30.98 -23.88 -14.81
CA GLU A 57 31.82 -24.98 -15.29
C GLU A 57 31.06 -25.90 -16.25
N GLU A 58 29.80 -26.23 -15.94
CA GLU A 58 28.98 -27.05 -16.84
C GLU A 58 28.69 -26.34 -18.16
N PHE A 59 28.41 -25.04 -18.12
CA PHE A 59 28.20 -24.23 -19.32
C PHE A 59 29.48 -24.14 -20.17
N ALA A 60 30.63 -23.89 -19.53
CA ALA A 60 31.93 -23.74 -20.17
C ALA A 60 32.42 -25.03 -20.86
N ARG A 61 31.94 -26.22 -20.47
CA ARG A 61 32.28 -27.48 -21.16
C ARG A 61 31.80 -27.53 -22.61
N LYS A 62 30.68 -26.85 -22.92
CA LYS A 62 30.08 -26.85 -24.26
C LYS A 62 30.22 -25.50 -24.98
N ASN A 63 30.78 -24.51 -24.31
CA ASN A 63 30.90 -23.15 -24.81
C ASN A 63 32.33 -22.67 -24.55
N ASN A 64 33.01 -22.12 -25.56
CA ASN A 64 34.37 -21.58 -25.44
C ASN A 64 34.40 -20.27 -24.62
N VAL A 65 33.97 -20.34 -23.35
CA VAL A 65 33.74 -19.24 -22.42
C VAL A 65 34.41 -19.49 -21.07
N SER A 66 34.92 -18.41 -20.47
CA SER A 66 35.29 -18.28 -19.07
C SER A 66 34.30 -17.34 -18.37
N VAL A 67 33.92 -17.65 -17.14
CA VAL A 67 32.95 -16.88 -16.36
C VAL A 67 33.65 -16.24 -15.17
N CYS A 68 33.74 -14.91 -15.18
CA CYS A 68 34.24 -14.13 -14.05
C CYS A 68 33.09 -13.81 -13.09
N TRP A 69 33.19 -14.27 -11.85
CA TRP A 69 32.23 -13.93 -10.81
C TRP A 69 32.68 -12.70 -10.03
N ILE A 70 31.75 -11.77 -9.81
CA ILE A 70 31.91 -10.61 -8.94
C ILE A 70 30.89 -10.68 -7.80
N LYS A 71 31.38 -10.65 -6.56
CA LYS A 71 30.56 -10.70 -5.34
C LYS A 71 29.81 -9.38 -5.14
N ALA A 72 28.50 -9.43 -5.29
CA ALA A 72 27.63 -8.27 -5.13
C ALA A 72 26.19 -8.65 -4.72
N GLY A 73 25.64 -8.00 -3.70
CA GLY A 73 24.20 -8.07 -3.41
C GLY A 73 23.38 -7.38 -4.52
N SER A 74 22.07 -7.67 -4.62
CA SER A 74 21.24 -7.27 -5.76
C SER A 74 21.28 -5.78 -6.13
N GLY A 75 21.33 -4.88 -5.14
CA GLY A 75 21.46 -3.44 -5.40
C GLY A 75 22.78 -3.07 -6.08
N LYS A 76 23.91 -3.60 -5.59
CA LYS A 76 25.23 -3.38 -6.18
C LYS A 76 25.33 -4.09 -7.53
N ALA A 77 24.81 -5.30 -7.67
CA ALA A 77 24.82 -6.05 -8.93
C ALA A 77 24.06 -5.30 -10.03
N LEU A 78 22.83 -4.85 -9.77
CA LEU A 78 22.06 -4.05 -10.73
C LEU A 78 22.73 -2.71 -11.07
N LYS A 79 23.42 -2.09 -10.10
CA LYS A 79 24.23 -0.89 -10.36
C LYS A 79 25.40 -1.20 -11.30
N LEU A 80 26.13 -2.29 -11.08
CA LEU A 80 27.21 -2.72 -11.96
C LEU A 80 26.69 -3.04 -13.38
N LEU A 81 25.51 -3.66 -13.49
CA LEU A 81 24.87 -3.93 -14.78
C LEU A 81 24.54 -2.62 -15.53
N LYS A 82 23.95 -1.66 -14.83
CA LYS A 82 23.61 -0.33 -15.37
C LYS A 82 24.85 0.46 -15.81
N GLU A 83 25.93 0.34 -15.05
CA GLU A 83 27.25 0.94 -15.36
C GLU A 83 28.03 0.17 -16.43
N LYS A 84 27.44 -0.88 -17.00
CA LYS A 84 28.04 -1.78 -18.00
C LYS A 84 29.33 -2.48 -17.54
N LYS A 85 29.53 -2.63 -16.24
CA LYS A 85 30.71 -3.30 -15.64
C LYS A 85 30.59 -4.82 -15.54
N VAL A 86 29.41 -5.36 -15.80
CA VAL A 86 29.13 -6.80 -15.86
C VAL A 86 28.15 -7.09 -17.00
N ASP A 87 28.25 -8.25 -17.62
CA ASP A 87 27.34 -8.65 -18.72
C ASP A 87 25.99 -9.15 -18.19
N LEU A 88 26.00 -9.78 -17.01
CA LEU A 88 24.87 -10.48 -16.43
C LEU A 88 24.82 -10.29 -14.91
N VAL A 89 23.62 -10.32 -14.34
CA VAL A 89 23.41 -10.43 -12.89
C VAL A 89 22.44 -11.55 -12.55
N LEU A 90 22.67 -12.20 -11.40
CA LEU A 90 21.71 -13.10 -10.76
C LEU A 90 21.26 -12.46 -9.45
N VAL A 91 20.02 -11.98 -9.39
CA VAL A 91 19.52 -11.11 -8.31
C VAL A 91 18.15 -11.56 -7.82
N HIS A 92 17.74 -11.06 -6.65
CA HIS A 92 16.48 -11.41 -5.99
C HIS A 92 15.75 -10.15 -5.51
N ALA A 93 15.56 -9.19 -6.42
CA ALA A 93 14.93 -7.90 -6.16
C ALA A 93 13.89 -7.55 -7.24
N PRO A 94 12.73 -8.26 -7.30
CA PRO A 94 11.78 -8.19 -8.42
C PRO A 94 11.34 -6.79 -8.82
N ALA A 95 11.06 -5.92 -7.86
CA ALA A 95 10.65 -4.53 -8.14
C ALA A 95 11.77 -3.72 -8.83
N ALA A 96 13.03 -3.89 -8.39
CA ALA A 96 14.16 -3.19 -8.97
C ALA A 96 14.53 -3.74 -10.36
N GLU A 97 14.39 -5.05 -10.56
CA GLU A 97 14.59 -5.72 -11.85
C GLU A 97 13.56 -5.26 -12.89
N LYS A 98 12.28 -5.21 -12.54
CA LYS A 98 11.23 -4.72 -13.44
C LYS A 98 11.45 -3.25 -13.80
N LYS A 99 11.84 -2.43 -12.82
CA LYS A 99 12.24 -1.04 -13.06
C LYS A 99 13.44 -0.97 -14.03
N ALA A 100 14.42 -1.86 -13.90
CA ALA A 100 15.56 -1.93 -14.80
C ALA A 100 15.17 -2.23 -16.26
N VAL A 101 14.26 -3.19 -16.44
CA VAL A 101 13.72 -3.54 -17.76
C VAL A 101 12.85 -2.42 -18.33
N ALA A 102 11.98 -1.83 -17.50
CA ALA A 102 11.12 -0.72 -17.90
C ALA A 102 11.90 0.56 -18.27
N GLU A 103 13.01 0.84 -17.58
CA GLU A 103 13.94 1.92 -17.92
C GLU A 103 14.84 1.59 -19.13
N GLY A 104 14.75 0.38 -19.69
CA GLY A 104 15.38 0.00 -20.96
C GLY A 104 16.88 -0.32 -20.90
N TRP A 105 17.51 -0.31 -19.72
CA TRP A 105 18.95 -0.62 -19.59
C TRP A 105 19.24 -2.07 -19.21
N ALA A 106 18.23 -2.87 -18.86
CA ALA A 106 18.34 -4.31 -18.69
C ALA A 106 17.32 -5.05 -19.57
N THR A 107 17.61 -6.29 -19.94
CA THR A 107 16.73 -7.17 -20.72
C THR A 107 16.85 -8.63 -20.28
N ARG A 108 16.10 -9.52 -20.94
CA ARG A 108 16.06 -10.97 -20.70
C ARG A 108 15.90 -11.32 -19.21
N ARG A 109 14.94 -10.67 -18.56
CA ARG A 109 14.58 -11.00 -17.17
C ARG A 109 13.97 -12.40 -17.12
N THR A 110 14.73 -13.35 -16.62
CA THR A 110 14.37 -14.78 -16.60
C THR A 110 14.33 -15.28 -15.17
N LEU A 111 13.21 -15.86 -14.75
CA LEU A 111 13.10 -16.54 -13.45
C LEU A 111 13.93 -17.83 -13.50
N ILE A 112 14.87 -17.98 -12.56
CA ILE A 112 15.83 -19.10 -12.60
C ILE A 112 15.75 -20.02 -11.38
N ALA A 113 15.36 -19.49 -10.21
CA ALA A 113 15.35 -20.26 -8.97
C ALA A 113 14.53 -19.53 -7.89
N SER A 114 14.35 -20.20 -6.75
CA SER A 114 13.96 -19.56 -5.51
C SER A 114 14.62 -20.23 -4.31
N ASN A 115 14.69 -19.50 -3.21
CA ASN A 115 14.77 -20.07 -1.87
C ASN A 115 13.74 -19.36 -0.99
N GLU A 116 13.80 -19.56 0.32
CA GLU A 116 12.91 -18.91 1.27
C GLU A 116 13.71 -18.26 2.38
N PHE A 117 13.12 -17.27 3.04
CA PHE A 117 13.65 -16.68 4.27
C PHE A 117 13.11 -17.44 5.48
N TYR A 118 13.96 -17.63 6.48
CA TYR A 118 13.61 -18.16 7.79
C TYR A 118 13.77 -17.08 8.84
N ILE A 119 12.85 -17.07 9.81
CA ILE A 119 13.08 -16.37 11.06
C ILE A 119 13.75 -17.35 12.00
N VAL A 120 14.99 -17.05 12.34
CA VAL A 120 15.77 -17.80 13.31
C VAL A 120 15.88 -16.99 14.59
N GLY A 121 16.06 -17.66 15.72
CA GLY A 121 16.21 -17.00 17.01
C GLY A 121 16.62 -17.99 18.10
N PRO A 122 16.67 -17.51 19.35
CA PRO A 122 17.09 -18.31 20.49
C PRO A 122 16.29 -19.60 20.64
N ARG A 123 16.95 -20.66 21.14
CA ARG A 123 16.30 -21.96 21.34
C ARG A 123 15.12 -21.93 22.32
N ASP A 124 15.17 -21.07 23.31
CA ASP A 124 14.12 -20.83 24.30
C ASP A 124 13.00 -19.91 23.79
N ASP A 125 13.21 -19.23 22.66
CA ASP A 125 12.22 -18.37 21.98
C ASP A 125 11.46 -17.41 22.94
N PRO A 126 12.15 -16.47 23.62
CA PRO A 126 11.54 -15.59 24.62
C PRO A 126 10.42 -14.70 24.06
N ALA A 127 10.43 -14.41 22.76
CA ALA A 127 9.37 -13.67 22.08
C ALA A 127 8.22 -14.55 21.55
N ARG A 128 8.28 -15.88 21.74
CA ARG A 128 7.26 -16.85 21.28
C ARG A 128 6.96 -16.74 19.78
N VAL A 129 8.00 -16.57 18.97
CA VAL A 129 7.90 -16.46 17.51
C VAL A 129 7.39 -17.75 16.89
N ALA A 130 7.72 -18.93 17.43
CA ALA A 130 7.30 -20.22 16.91
C ALA A 130 5.78 -20.44 16.88
N GLU A 131 5.03 -19.68 17.69
CA GLU A 131 3.57 -19.74 17.75
C GLU A 131 2.87 -18.78 16.76
N SER A 132 3.65 -18.02 15.98
CA SER A 132 3.09 -17.03 15.06
C SER A 132 2.33 -17.72 13.94
N LYS A 133 1.22 -17.11 13.48
CA LYS A 133 0.46 -17.57 12.31
C LYS A 133 0.90 -16.92 11.01
N SER A 134 1.74 -15.88 11.09
CA SER A 134 2.30 -15.15 9.94
C SER A 134 3.66 -14.54 10.29
N VAL A 135 4.48 -14.23 9.28
CA VAL A 135 5.77 -13.55 9.49
C VAL A 135 5.58 -12.14 10.07
N VAL A 136 4.46 -11.50 9.73
CA VAL A 136 4.10 -10.18 10.27
C VAL A 136 3.83 -10.27 11.77
N GLU A 137 3.11 -11.31 12.21
CA GLU A 137 2.92 -11.58 13.63
C GLU A 137 4.24 -11.89 14.34
N ALA A 138 5.14 -12.68 13.73
CA ALA A 138 6.46 -12.95 14.28
C ALA A 138 7.25 -11.65 14.54
N TYR A 139 7.25 -10.73 13.58
CA TYR A 139 7.90 -9.42 13.75
C TYR A 139 7.27 -8.58 14.86
N ARG A 140 5.92 -8.58 14.96
CA ARG A 140 5.21 -7.90 16.05
C ARG A 140 5.57 -8.47 17.42
N ARG A 141 5.69 -9.80 17.53
CA ARG A 141 6.07 -10.49 18.76
C ARG A 141 7.49 -10.13 19.20
N ILE A 142 8.45 -10.16 18.28
CA ILE A 142 9.84 -9.75 18.55
C ILE A 142 9.91 -8.31 19.06
N ALA A 143 9.24 -7.38 18.37
CA ALA A 143 9.22 -5.98 18.76
C ALA A 143 8.50 -5.74 20.10
N LYS A 144 7.39 -6.43 20.36
CA LYS A 144 6.65 -6.35 21.63
C LYS A 144 7.51 -6.82 22.80
N ALA A 145 8.26 -7.91 22.62
CA ALA A 145 9.19 -8.41 23.62
C ALA A 145 10.47 -7.56 23.74
N LYS A 146 10.70 -6.61 22.81
CA LYS A 146 11.98 -5.90 22.64
C LYS A 146 13.18 -6.87 22.63
N ALA A 147 12.98 -8.05 22.05
CA ALA A 147 14.03 -9.04 21.94
C ALA A 147 15.04 -8.60 20.87
N LYS A 148 16.34 -8.87 21.09
CA LYS A 148 17.39 -8.49 20.13
C LYS A 148 17.06 -9.03 18.74
N PHE A 149 16.99 -8.14 17.76
CA PHE A 149 16.81 -8.46 16.34
C PHE A 149 18.00 -7.89 15.57
N PHE A 150 18.69 -8.75 14.84
CA PHE A 150 19.83 -8.36 14.03
C PHE A 150 19.36 -7.99 12.63
N SER A 151 19.65 -6.77 12.20
CA SER A 151 19.42 -6.30 10.84
C SER A 151 20.73 -6.24 10.07
N ARG A 152 20.69 -6.58 8.78
CA ARG A 152 21.85 -6.36 7.92
C ARG A 152 22.09 -4.88 7.65
N GLY A 153 21.05 -4.06 7.53
CA GLY A 153 21.18 -2.62 7.34
C GLY A 153 21.99 -2.16 6.13
N ASP A 154 22.16 -3.01 5.13
CA ASP A 154 23.16 -2.84 4.06
C ASP A 154 22.55 -2.67 2.66
N ASN A 155 21.23 -2.42 2.61
CA ASN A 155 20.44 -2.30 1.38
C ASN A 155 20.45 -3.54 0.46
N SER A 156 20.83 -4.71 0.99
CA SER A 156 20.68 -6.00 0.32
C SER A 156 19.21 -6.37 0.09
N GLY A 157 18.95 -7.38 -0.75
CA GLY A 157 17.59 -7.89 -0.96
C GLY A 157 16.97 -8.40 0.35
N THR A 158 17.76 -9.02 1.23
CA THR A 158 17.32 -9.44 2.58
C THR A 158 16.91 -8.24 3.42
N HIS A 159 17.75 -7.19 3.51
CA HIS A 159 17.41 -5.98 4.25
C HIS A 159 16.14 -5.31 3.71
N LYS A 160 15.98 -5.25 2.37
CA LYS A 160 14.75 -4.71 1.78
C LYS A 160 13.52 -5.54 2.14
N ARG A 161 13.62 -6.87 2.13
CA ARG A 161 12.54 -7.76 2.53
C ARG A 161 12.19 -7.59 4.01
N GLU A 162 13.20 -7.48 4.85
CA GLU A 162 13.06 -7.26 6.29
C GLU A 162 12.28 -5.96 6.55
N MET A 163 12.68 -4.85 5.91
CA MET A 163 11.99 -3.57 6.04
C MET A 163 10.55 -3.61 5.52
N GLN A 164 10.27 -4.38 4.46
CA GLN A 164 8.90 -4.59 3.98
C GLN A 164 8.03 -5.31 5.03
N ILE A 165 8.59 -6.29 5.75
CA ILE A 165 7.87 -7.01 6.80
C ILE A 165 7.67 -6.11 8.03
N TRP A 166 8.68 -5.34 8.44
CA TRP A 166 8.54 -4.32 9.50
C TRP A 166 7.44 -3.31 9.19
N HIS A 167 7.43 -2.80 7.96
CA HIS A 167 6.39 -1.88 7.51
C HIS A 167 4.99 -2.52 7.56
N LYS A 168 4.83 -3.75 7.05
CA LYS A 168 3.57 -4.51 7.16
C LYS A 168 3.16 -4.82 8.60
N ALA A 169 4.13 -4.92 9.51
CA ALA A 169 3.87 -5.08 10.94
C ALA A 169 3.35 -3.79 11.60
N GLY A 170 3.45 -2.64 10.91
CA GLY A 170 3.12 -1.31 11.45
C GLY A 170 4.20 -0.78 12.38
N ILE A 171 5.44 -1.27 12.24
CA ILE A 171 6.53 -1.03 13.20
C ILE A 171 7.70 -0.36 12.49
N ILE A 172 8.17 0.75 13.06
CA ILE A 172 9.46 1.34 12.72
C ILE A 172 10.48 0.75 13.71
N PRO A 173 11.38 -0.16 13.25
CA PRO A 173 12.31 -0.82 14.15
C PRO A 173 13.38 0.17 14.62
N GLN A 174 13.43 0.44 15.93
CA GLN A 174 14.34 1.40 16.55
C GLN A 174 14.63 1.05 18.01
N GLY A 175 15.76 1.54 18.52
CA GLY A 175 16.21 1.32 19.90
C GLY A 175 17.25 0.19 20.02
N SER A 176 17.68 -0.08 21.26
CA SER A 176 18.79 -1.01 21.56
C SER A 176 18.54 -2.47 21.17
N TRP A 177 17.27 -2.87 21.03
CA TRP A 177 16.92 -4.23 20.60
C TRP A 177 17.07 -4.43 19.09
N TYR A 178 17.11 -3.38 18.27
CA TYR A 178 17.29 -3.48 16.82
C TYR A 178 18.74 -3.19 16.42
N VAL A 179 19.51 -4.24 16.17
CA VAL A 179 20.97 -4.19 16.01
C VAL A 179 21.34 -4.17 14.53
N VAL A 180 21.81 -3.04 14.03
CA VAL A 180 22.19 -2.87 12.62
C VAL A 180 23.67 -3.24 12.41
N THR A 181 23.92 -4.33 11.69
CA THR A 181 25.27 -4.92 11.57
C THR A 181 26.11 -4.43 10.40
N LYS A 182 25.49 -3.95 9.31
CA LYS A 182 26.15 -3.50 8.06
C LYS A 182 27.14 -4.54 7.48
N THR A 183 26.78 -5.82 7.57
CA THR A 183 27.63 -6.92 7.10
C THR A 183 26.86 -8.01 6.35
N PHE A 184 27.58 -9.03 5.87
CA PHE A 184 27.03 -10.13 5.08
C PHE A 184 26.24 -11.13 5.93
N MET A 185 25.36 -11.89 5.27
CA MET A 185 24.42 -12.83 5.88
C MET A 185 25.07 -13.73 6.94
N SER A 186 26.14 -14.43 6.59
CA SER A 186 26.82 -15.36 7.49
C SER A 186 27.38 -14.70 8.75
N LYS A 187 27.93 -13.48 8.62
CA LYS A 187 28.50 -12.75 9.77
C LYS A 187 27.39 -12.22 10.67
N THR A 188 26.31 -11.69 10.11
CA THR A 188 25.12 -11.27 10.89
C THR A 188 24.47 -12.45 11.60
N LEU A 189 24.37 -13.61 10.94
CA LEU A 189 23.83 -14.84 11.53
C LEU A 189 24.68 -15.35 12.70
N LYS A 190 26.02 -15.28 12.58
CA LYS A 190 26.93 -15.60 13.69
C LYS A 190 26.75 -14.64 14.88
N MET A 191 26.64 -13.33 14.63
CA MET A 191 26.38 -12.35 15.69
C MET A 191 25.05 -12.62 16.40
N ALA A 192 23.99 -12.93 15.64
CA ALA A 192 22.70 -13.32 16.22
C ALA A 192 22.81 -14.59 17.08
N ASN A 193 23.64 -15.57 16.69
CA ASN A 193 23.90 -16.76 17.49
C ASN A 193 24.66 -16.46 18.78
N ASP A 194 25.70 -15.63 18.70
CA ASP A 194 26.57 -15.32 19.82
C ASP A 194 25.81 -14.51 20.88
N GLU A 195 24.92 -13.61 20.44
CA GLU A 195 24.13 -12.75 21.33
C GLU A 195 22.71 -13.27 21.61
N LYS A 196 22.37 -14.48 21.15
CA LYS A 196 21.03 -15.08 21.28
C LYS A 196 19.93 -14.10 20.84
N GLY A 197 20.02 -13.63 19.60
CA GLY A 197 19.03 -12.75 18.98
C GLY A 197 18.29 -13.38 17.81
N TYR A 198 17.22 -12.71 17.40
CA TYR A 198 16.41 -13.03 16.23
C TYR A 198 17.05 -12.47 14.96
N PHE A 199 16.88 -13.18 13.84
CA PHE A 199 17.36 -12.73 12.54
C PHE A 199 16.52 -13.35 11.41
N MET A 200 16.37 -12.63 10.29
CA MET A 200 15.83 -13.17 9.06
C MET A 200 16.98 -13.55 8.11
N THR A 201 17.17 -14.85 7.89
CA THR A 201 18.23 -15.40 7.03
C THR A 201 17.64 -16.19 5.86
N ASP A 202 18.31 -16.26 4.71
CA ASP A 202 17.88 -17.17 3.65
C ASP A 202 18.15 -18.64 4.02
N SER A 203 17.27 -19.53 3.56
CA SER A 203 17.31 -20.95 3.88
C SER A 203 18.62 -21.59 3.45
N SER A 204 19.16 -21.20 2.29
CA SER A 204 20.45 -21.70 1.80
C SER A 204 21.60 -21.40 2.77
N THR A 205 21.69 -20.18 3.30
CA THR A 205 22.72 -19.82 4.28
C THR A 205 22.50 -20.53 5.61
N TRP A 206 21.24 -20.66 6.05
CA TRP A 206 20.92 -21.41 7.26
C TRP A 206 21.37 -22.88 7.16
N ILE A 207 21.02 -23.57 6.08
CA ILE A 207 21.34 -24.99 5.87
C ILE A 207 22.86 -25.22 5.93
N VAL A 208 23.65 -24.35 5.31
CA VAL A 208 25.12 -24.45 5.29
C VAL A 208 25.74 -24.17 6.66
N MET A 209 25.12 -23.32 7.48
CA MET A 209 25.72 -22.84 8.72
C MET A 209 25.15 -23.46 10.00
N ARG A 210 23.99 -24.11 9.96
CA ARG A 210 23.22 -24.52 11.15
C ARG A 210 24.02 -25.32 12.18
N ASP A 211 24.94 -26.19 11.72
CA ASP A 211 25.75 -27.04 12.60
C ASP A 211 26.77 -26.23 13.42
N ARG A 212 27.04 -24.99 13.01
CA ARG A 212 27.93 -24.03 13.69
C ARG A 212 27.17 -22.98 14.50
N LEU A 213 25.84 -23.11 14.62
CA LEU A 213 24.95 -22.13 15.26
C LEU A 213 24.16 -22.79 16.40
N PRO A 214 24.83 -23.25 17.48
CA PRO A 214 24.19 -24.06 18.52
C PRO A 214 23.09 -23.32 19.29
N ASN A 215 23.12 -21.97 19.32
CA ASN A 215 22.19 -21.16 20.10
C ASN A 215 20.92 -20.78 19.33
N LEU A 216 20.90 -21.00 18.02
CA LEU A 216 19.75 -20.64 17.18
C LEU A 216 18.98 -21.87 16.71
N LYS A 217 17.69 -21.68 16.45
CA LYS A 217 16.86 -22.62 15.69
C LYS A 217 15.96 -21.84 14.73
N VAL A 218 15.43 -22.52 13.71
CA VAL A 218 14.34 -21.97 12.90
C VAL A 218 13.10 -21.89 13.78
N LEU A 219 12.53 -20.69 13.90
CA LEU A 219 11.32 -20.43 14.68
C LEU A 219 10.12 -20.25 13.77
N PHE A 220 10.28 -19.65 12.60
CA PHE A 220 9.17 -19.43 11.69
C PHE A 220 9.61 -19.51 10.21
N LYS A 221 8.81 -20.20 9.38
CA LYS A 221 9.02 -20.40 7.94
C LYS A 221 7.70 -20.70 7.21
N GLY A 222 7.72 -20.75 5.88
CA GLY A 222 6.58 -21.18 5.06
C GLY A 222 5.54 -20.10 4.74
N ASP A 223 5.72 -18.87 5.22
CA ASP A 223 4.87 -17.74 4.83
C ASP A 223 5.20 -17.27 3.39
N LYS A 224 4.18 -16.95 2.61
CA LYS A 224 4.33 -16.46 1.22
C LYS A 224 5.19 -15.20 1.13
N LEU A 225 5.20 -14.36 2.16
CA LEU A 225 6.05 -13.18 2.27
C LEU A 225 7.54 -13.52 2.47
N LEU A 226 7.88 -14.77 2.81
CA LEU A 226 9.25 -15.22 2.98
C LEU A 226 9.86 -15.81 1.69
N ILE A 227 9.08 -15.98 0.62
CA ILE A 227 9.63 -16.52 -0.63
C ILE A 227 10.57 -15.51 -1.29
N ASN A 228 11.72 -16.00 -1.73
CA ASN A 228 12.80 -15.23 -2.33
C ASN A 228 13.17 -15.81 -3.71
N VAL A 229 12.60 -15.20 -4.75
CA VAL A 229 12.82 -15.59 -6.15
C VAL A 229 14.08 -14.95 -6.71
N TYR A 230 14.76 -15.68 -7.59
CA TYR A 230 15.96 -15.23 -8.29
C TYR A 230 15.70 -15.09 -9.78
N HIS A 231 16.18 -13.99 -10.33
CA HIS A 231 16.13 -13.69 -11.76
C HIS A 231 17.53 -13.46 -12.32
N ALA A 232 17.73 -13.93 -13.55
CA ALA A 232 18.86 -13.54 -14.37
C ALA A 232 18.45 -12.35 -15.25
N LEU A 233 19.33 -11.35 -15.38
CA LEU A 233 19.15 -10.20 -16.28
C LEU A 233 20.49 -9.86 -16.92
N CYS A 234 20.48 -9.48 -18.19
CA CYS A 234 21.66 -8.94 -18.86
C CYS A 234 21.45 -7.49 -19.31
N GLN A 235 22.52 -6.85 -19.76
CA GLN A 235 22.48 -5.50 -20.34
C GLN A 235 21.52 -5.45 -21.53
N SER A 236 20.98 -4.27 -21.84
CA SER A 236 20.07 -4.07 -22.99
C SER A 236 20.65 -4.58 -24.31
N ASN A 237 21.95 -4.32 -24.57
CA ASN A 237 22.71 -5.02 -25.61
C ASN A 237 23.37 -6.27 -25.02
N CYS A 238 22.57 -7.31 -24.83
CA CYS A 238 22.99 -8.52 -24.13
C CYS A 238 24.13 -9.22 -24.87
N ASN A 239 25.27 -9.41 -24.20
CA ASN A 239 26.38 -10.21 -24.71
C ASN A 239 25.88 -11.60 -25.13
N VAL A 240 26.31 -12.09 -26.30
CA VAL A 240 25.83 -13.37 -26.87
C VAL A 240 26.03 -14.54 -25.91
N TYR A 241 27.16 -14.59 -25.21
CA TYR A 241 27.44 -15.65 -24.24
C TYR A 241 26.68 -15.45 -22.93
N ALA A 242 26.41 -14.21 -22.51
CA ALA A 242 25.52 -13.95 -21.38
C ALA A 242 24.09 -14.39 -21.68
N GLY A 243 23.58 -14.10 -22.89
CA GLY A 243 22.29 -14.58 -23.36
C GLY A 243 22.22 -16.12 -23.37
N LYS A 244 23.22 -16.78 -23.96
CA LYS A 244 23.32 -18.26 -23.93
C LYS A 244 23.41 -18.83 -22.52
N PHE A 245 24.07 -18.13 -21.60
CA PHE A 245 24.13 -18.57 -20.20
C PHE A 245 22.76 -18.46 -19.54
N ILE A 246 22.00 -17.37 -19.74
CA ILE A 246 20.60 -17.26 -19.28
C ILE A 246 19.75 -18.41 -19.83
N ASP A 247 19.88 -18.70 -21.12
CA ASP A 247 19.12 -19.77 -21.78
C ASP A 247 19.50 -21.15 -21.19
N PHE A 248 20.78 -21.36 -20.88
CA PHE A 248 21.25 -22.55 -20.15
C PHE A 248 20.69 -22.63 -18.73
N LEU A 249 20.67 -21.52 -17.98
CA LEU A 249 20.07 -21.48 -16.64
C LEU A 249 18.60 -21.90 -16.68
N ALA A 250 17.85 -21.49 -17.70
CA ALA A 250 16.44 -21.83 -17.89
C ALA A 250 16.22 -23.25 -18.47
N SER A 251 17.25 -23.86 -19.05
CA SER A 251 17.17 -25.22 -19.62
C SER A 251 16.99 -26.29 -18.54
N GLU A 252 16.44 -27.45 -18.92
CA GLU A 252 16.28 -28.59 -18.02
C GLU A 252 17.59 -29.01 -17.34
N ARG A 253 18.72 -28.92 -18.07
CA ARG A 253 20.04 -29.24 -17.50
C ARG A 253 20.46 -28.25 -16.42
N GLY A 254 20.26 -26.95 -16.64
CA GLY A 254 20.56 -25.91 -15.64
C GLY A 254 19.62 -26.00 -14.43
N GLN A 255 18.32 -26.18 -14.68
CA GLN A 255 17.30 -26.34 -13.64
C GLN A 255 17.54 -27.61 -12.78
N ARG A 256 18.03 -28.70 -13.39
CA ARG A 256 18.48 -29.89 -12.64
C ARG A 256 19.62 -29.60 -11.69
N ILE A 257 20.64 -28.86 -12.14
CA ILE A 257 21.75 -28.48 -11.27
C ILE A 257 21.22 -27.65 -10.08
N ILE A 258 20.35 -26.68 -10.35
CA ILE A 258 19.77 -25.82 -9.32
C ILE A 258 18.98 -26.62 -8.28
N ARG A 259 18.08 -27.52 -8.71
CA ARG A 259 17.21 -28.28 -7.79
C ARG A 259 17.94 -29.35 -6.98
N GLU A 260 19.10 -29.83 -7.45
CA GLU A 260 19.90 -30.87 -6.78
C GLU A 260 21.04 -30.27 -5.94
N PHE A 261 21.34 -28.99 -6.11
CA PHE A 261 22.49 -28.34 -5.48
C PHE A 261 22.46 -28.43 -3.95
N GLY A 262 23.55 -28.95 -3.38
CA GLY A 262 23.75 -29.12 -1.94
C GLY A 262 23.09 -30.34 -1.30
N ARG A 263 22.17 -31.04 -1.99
CA ARG A 263 21.40 -32.16 -1.41
C ARG A 263 22.27 -33.30 -0.87
N HIS A 264 23.35 -33.63 -1.59
CA HIS A 264 24.27 -34.70 -1.18
C HIS A 264 25.13 -34.33 0.04
N ILE A 265 25.33 -33.04 0.32
CA ILE A 265 26.16 -32.55 1.42
C ILE A 265 25.30 -32.31 2.67
N TYR A 266 24.13 -31.68 2.49
CA TYR A 266 23.33 -31.16 3.60
C TYR A 266 22.02 -31.93 3.84
N GLY A 267 21.75 -32.97 3.04
CA GLY A 267 20.51 -33.75 3.07
C GLY A 267 19.30 -33.08 2.41
N GLU A 268 19.42 -31.80 2.05
CA GLU A 268 18.38 -31.00 1.41
C GLU A 268 18.95 -30.03 0.38
N SER A 269 18.16 -29.68 -0.63
CA SER A 269 18.57 -28.75 -1.69
C SER A 269 18.58 -27.31 -1.18
N LEU A 270 19.63 -26.55 -1.53
CA LEU A 270 19.75 -25.15 -1.13
C LEU A 270 18.81 -24.21 -1.92
N TYR A 271 18.41 -24.63 -3.12
CA TYR A 271 17.54 -23.86 -4.00
C TYR A 271 16.43 -24.74 -4.56
N LYS A 272 15.30 -24.11 -4.88
CA LYS A 272 14.21 -24.65 -5.68
C LYS A 272 14.30 -24.08 -7.09
N ASP A 273 13.83 -24.84 -8.06
CA ASP A 273 13.88 -24.47 -9.47
C ASP A 273 12.86 -23.39 -9.83
N ALA A 274 12.91 -22.95 -11.09
CA ALA A 274 12.03 -21.92 -11.63
C ALA A 274 10.56 -22.38 -11.69
N ASN A 275 10.28 -23.68 -11.86
CA ASN A 275 8.90 -24.17 -11.92
C ASN A 275 8.23 -24.04 -10.55
N TYR A 276 8.91 -24.44 -9.48
CA TYR A 276 8.47 -24.15 -8.13
C TYR A 276 8.33 -22.64 -7.89
N ALA A 277 9.29 -21.85 -8.34
CA ALA A 277 9.30 -20.41 -8.12
C ALA A 277 8.14 -19.66 -8.83
N LYS A 278 7.66 -20.16 -9.98
CA LYS A 278 6.57 -19.53 -10.76
C LYS A 278 5.28 -19.36 -9.97
N GLU A 279 4.95 -20.32 -9.11
CA GLU A 279 3.74 -20.28 -8.27
C GLU A 279 3.72 -19.06 -7.34
N TYR A 280 4.91 -18.61 -6.94
CA TYR A 280 5.10 -17.50 -6.01
C TYR A 280 5.47 -16.20 -6.69
N GLU A 281 5.91 -16.23 -7.97
CA GLU A 281 6.22 -15.01 -8.71
C GLU A 281 5.01 -14.08 -8.73
N LYS A 282 3.81 -14.54 -9.10
CA LYS A 282 2.57 -13.73 -9.09
C LYS A 282 2.23 -13.09 -7.74
N LEU A 283 2.61 -13.74 -6.64
CA LEU A 283 2.39 -13.25 -5.27
C LEU A 283 3.42 -12.18 -4.87
N LEU A 284 4.69 -12.39 -5.24
CA LEU A 284 5.81 -11.46 -4.99
C LEU A 284 5.83 -10.27 -5.94
N GLU A 285 5.15 -10.40 -7.08
CA GLU A 285 4.92 -9.34 -8.05
C GLU A 285 4.04 -8.21 -7.51
N GLY A 286 3.50 -8.37 -6.29
CA GLY A 286 2.37 -7.59 -5.83
C GLY A 286 1.29 -7.78 -6.88
N GLY A 287 0.70 -8.98 -6.95
CA GLY A 287 -0.35 -9.32 -7.91
C GLY A 287 -1.23 -8.11 -8.16
N GLU A 288 -1.48 -7.80 -9.45
CA GLU A 288 -2.10 -6.56 -9.90
C GLU A 288 -3.07 -6.04 -8.84
N LYS A 289 -2.78 -4.88 -8.24
CA LYS A 289 -3.57 -4.36 -7.11
C LYS A 289 -5.05 -4.38 -7.53
N THR A 290 -5.77 -5.37 -7.02
CA THR A 290 -7.13 -5.67 -7.44
C THR A 290 -8.06 -5.06 -6.42
N LEU A 291 -8.90 -4.17 -6.91
CA LEU A 291 -10.03 -3.60 -6.22
C LEU A 291 -11.22 -4.55 -6.39
N ILE A 292 -11.79 -4.99 -5.27
CA ILE A 292 -12.96 -5.87 -5.25
C ILE A 292 -14.18 -5.06 -4.82
N ILE A 293 -15.27 -5.15 -5.58
CA ILE A 293 -16.58 -4.62 -5.20
C ILE A 293 -17.49 -5.81 -4.86
N GLU A 294 -18.01 -5.82 -3.63
CA GLU A 294 -18.77 -6.95 -3.08
C GLU A 294 -19.85 -6.50 -2.07
N GLY A 295 -20.48 -7.48 -1.40
CA GLY A 295 -21.51 -7.25 -0.39
C GLY A 295 -22.94 -7.39 -0.94
N ALA A 296 -23.78 -6.39 -0.70
CA ALA A 296 -25.15 -6.32 -1.21
C ALA A 296 -25.21 -5.90 -2.69
N VAL A 297 -24.62 -6.74 -3.55
CA VAL A 297 -24.50 -6.53 -5.01
C VAL A 297 -24.93 -7.79 -5.77
N LYS A 298 -25.44 -7.64 -7.00
CA LYS A 298 -25.81 -8.78 -7.86
C LYS A 298 -24.56 -9.47 -8.42
N LYS A 299 -23.54 -8.68 -8.77
CA LYS A 299 -22.32 -9.16 -9.39
C LYS A 299 -21.10 -8.64 -8.64
N ARG A 300 -20.25 -9.56 -8.20
CA ARG A 300 -18.92 -9.21 -7.69
C ARG A 300 -18.07 -8.68 -8.85
N VAL A 301 -17.42 -7.54 -8.63
CA VAL A 301 -16.58 -6.89 -9.64
C VAL A 301 -15.14 -6.88 -9.14
N GLU A 302 -14.20 -7.25 -9.99
CA GLU A 302 -12.77 -7.21 -9.71
C GLU A 302 -12.09 -6.37 -10.78
N LEU A 303 -11.35 -5.33 -10.36
CA LEU A 303 -10.71 -4.37 -11.26
C LEU A 303 -9.28 -4.14 -10.82
N ASN A 304 -8.33 -4.15 -11.75
CA ASN A 304 -6.97 -3.65 -11.47
C ASN A 304 -6.84 -2.17 -11.89
N LEU A 305 -5.68 -1.57 -11.62
CA LEU A 305 -5.40 -0.18 -12.05
C LEU A 305 -5.47 0.04 -13.57
N LYS A 306 -5.23 -0.98 -14.40
CA LYS A 306 -5.36 -0.87 -15.86
C LYS A 306 -6.83 -0.83 -16.27
N ASP A 307 -7.69 -1.60 -15.59
CA ASP A 307 -9.13 -1.59 -15.83
C ASP A 307 -9.74 -0.25 -15.42
N LEU A 308 -9.35 0.29 -14.26
CA LEU A 308 -9.78 1.63 -13.82
C LEU A 308 -9.42 2.73 -14.82
N LYS A 309 -8.28 2.61 -15.52
CA LYS A 309 -7.83 3.57 -16.55
C LYS A 309 -8.63 3.51 -17.86
N LYS A 310 -9.43 2.47 -18.09
CA LYS A 310 -10.27 2.34 -19.29
C LYS A 310 -11.54 3.17 -19.21
N PHE A 311 -11.92 3.62 -18.01
CA PHE A 311 -13.09 4.45 -17.80
C PHE A 311 -12.79 5.93 -18.09
N THR A 312 -13.84 6.69 -18.40
CA THR A 312 -13.75 8.14 -18.51
C THR A 312 -13.32 8.73 -17.16
N PRO A 313 -12.21 9.49 -17.10
CA PRO A 313 -11.73 10.05 -15.85
C PRO A 313 -12.57 11.24 -15.38
N TYR A 314 -12.75 11.32 -14.07
CA TYR A 314 -13.01 12.56 -13.35
C TYR A 314 -11.70 13.10 -12.77
N GLU A 315 -11.56 14.42 -12.75
CA GLU A 315 -10.43 15.11 -12.16
C GLU A 315 -10.85 15.95 -10.97
N VAL A 316 -10.17 15.76 -9.83
CA VAL A 316 -10.39 16.53 -8.61
C VAL A 316 -9.05 17.07 -8.13
N THR A 317 -9.00 18.37 -7.85
CA THR A 317 -7.87 18.96 -7.12
C THR A 317 -8.18 18.90 -5.64
N LEU A 318 -7.30 18.27 -4.87
CA LEU A 318 -7.46 18.11 -3.42
C LEU A 318 -6.27 18.70 -2.69
N VAL A 319 -6.56 19.57 -1.72
CA VAL A 319 -5.60 20.06 -0.74
C VAL A 319 -5.63 19.10 0.45
N GLU A 320 -4.59 18.31 0.64
CA GLU A 320 -4.59 17.28 1.68
C GLU A 320 -4.19 17.84 3.02
N VAL A 321 -5.19 18.18 3.83
CA VAL A 321 -5.02 18.54 5.24
C VAL A 321 -5.82 17.56 6.08
N THR A 322 -5.20 16.94 7.09
CA THR A 322 -5.91 16.10 8.07
C THR A 322 -6.40 16.95 9.24
N SER A 323 -7.36 16.44 10.01
CA SER A 323 -8.02 17.15 11.10
C SER A 323 -7.08 17.63 12.23
N ASN A 324 -5.87 17.07 12.32
CA ASN A 324 -4.80 17.54 13.20
C ASN A 324 -3.94 18.69 12.61
N GLY A 325 -4.35 19.27 11.49
CA GLY A 325 -3.65 20.38 10.82
C GLY A 325 -2.46 19.97 9.94
N ARG A 326 -2.18 18.66 9.79
CA ARG A 326 -1.06 18.20 8.96
C ARG A 326 -1.39 18.31 7.46
N TYR A 327 -0.69 19.22 6.79
CA TYR A 327 -0.66 19.29 5.33
C TYR A 327 0.20 18.16 4.73
N ARG A 328 -0.32 17.48 3.70
CA ARG A 328 0.30 16.34 3.01
C ARG A 328 0.54 16.57 1.52
N GLY A 329 0.28 17.79 1.04
CA GLY A 329 0.45 18.20 -0.36
C GLY A 329 -0.87 18.57 -1.03
N THR A 330 -0.77 19.17 -2.22
CA THR A 330 -1.92 19.44 -3.10
C THR A 330 -1.74 18.63 -4.37
N PHE A 331 -2.77 17.88 -4.76
CA PHE A 331 -2.69 16.96 -5.89
C PHE A 331 -3.93 17.08 -6.78
N VAL A 332 -3.72 16.97 -8.08
CA VAL A 332 -4.78 16.67 -9.04
C VAL A 332 -4.88 15.16 -9.16
N TYR A 333 -6.00 14.61 -8.69
CA TYR A 333 -6.31 13.19 -8.80
C TYR A 333 -7.14 12.92 -10.04
N LYS A 334 -6.80 11.83 -10.76
CA LYS A 334 -7.64 11.29 -11.84
C LYS A 334 -8.19 9.93 -11.41
N GLY A 335 -9.49 9.75 -11.51
CA GLY A 335 -10.17 8.57 -11.02
C GLY A 335 -11.53 8.33 -11.67
N ILE A 336 -12.18 7.27 -11.22
CA ILE A 336 -13.58 6.98 -11.53
C ILE A 336 -14.43 7.32 -10.31
N SER A 337 -15.64 7.84 -10.52
CA SER A 337 -16.56 8.11 -9.42
C SER A 337 -16.97 6.81 -8.73
N LEU A 338 -17.11 6.84 -7.40
CA LEU A 338 -17.56 5.68 -6.64
C LEU A 338 -18.98 5.28 -7.06
N ARG A 339 -19.82 6.23 -7.47
CA ARG A 339 -21.15 5.97 -8.05
C ARG A 339 -21.06 5.07 -9.28
N ASP A 340 -20.19 5.41 -10.24
CA ASP A 340 -20.06 4.64 -11.48
C ASP A 340 -19.49 3.26 -11.23
N LEU A 341 -18.52 3.13 -10.32
CA LEU A 341 -18.00 1.83 -9.90
C LEU A 341 -19.09 0.95 -9.30
N LEU A 342 -19.91 1.49 -8.41
CA LEU A 342 -21.02 0.77 -7.81
C LEU A 342 -22.08 0.36 -8.84
N ALA A 343 -22.31 1.18 -9.86
CA ALA A 343 -23.23 0.88 -10.94
C ALA A 343 -22.83 -0.41 -11.70
N LEU A 344 -21.53 -0.71 -11.83
CA LEU A 344 -21.02 -1.94 -12.45
C LEU A 344 -21.42 -3.22 -11.70
N ALA A 345 -21.53 -3.13 -10.36
CA ALA A 345 -21.82 -4.28 -9.50
C ALA A 345 -23.33 -4.57 -9.38
N HIS A 346 -24.17 -3.63 -9.81
CA HIS A 346 -25.63 -3.62 -9.63
C HIS A 346 -26.04 -3.89 -8.17
N ILE A 347 -26.23 -2.85 -7.38
CA ILE A 347 -26.62 -2.98 -5.97
C ILE A 347 -27.94 -3.76 -5.82
N GLN A 348 -27.96 -4.69 -4.86
CA GLN A 348 -29.13 -5.48 -4.51
C GLN A 348 -29.14 -5.76 -3.02
N LYS A 349 -30.12 -5.17 -2.32
CA LYS A 349 -30.42 -5.50 -0.93
C LYS A 349 -30.89 -6.94 -0.79
N LYS A 350 -30.45 -7.59 0.29
CA LYS A 350 -30.90 -8.93 0.69
C LYS A 350 -32.05 -8.85 1.68
N GLY A 351 -32.12 -7.79 2.49
CA GLY A 351 -33.20 -7.56 3.46
C GLY A 351 -34.50 -7.07 2.81
N LYS A 352 -35.65 -7.52 3.33
CA LYS A 352 -36.99 -7.11 2.86
C LYS A 352 -37.66 -6.04 3.75
N GLY A 353 -37.06 -5.69 4.88
CA GLY A 353 -37.70 -4.80 5.89
C GLY A 353 -37.85 -3.33 5.47
N PHE A 354 -37.07 -2.87 4.48
CA PHE A 354 -37.16 -1.50 3.95
C PHE A 354 -36.73 -1.45 2.48
N PRO A 355 -37.56 -0.91 1.58
CA PRO A 355 -37.33 -1.04 0.14
C PRO A 355 -36.29 -0.08 -0.43
N LYS A 356 -36.03 1.07 0.22
CA LYS A 356 -35.10 2.09 -0.29
C LYS A 356 -33.65 1.75 0.05
N LEU A 357 -32.71 2.33 -0.69
CA LEU A 357 -31.26 2.17 -0.49
C LEU A 357 -30.66 3.18 0.49
N ILE A 358 -31.43 4.16 0.96
CA ILE A 358 -30.97 5.19 1.90
C ILE A 358 -30.60 4.67 3.29
N ASP A 359 -30.87 3.40 3.60
CA ASP A 359 -30.45 2.68 4.80
C ASP A 359 -29.22 1.76 4.57
N THR A 360 -28.57 1.91 3.41
CA THR A 360 -27.35 1.19 3.06
C THR A 360 -26.14 2.10 3.14
N GLY A 361 -24.95 1.49 3.15
CA GLY A 361 -23.70 2.23 3.08
C GLY A 361 -22.60 1.46 2.38
N ILE A 362 -21.47 2.11 2.25
CA ILE A 362 -20.29 1.60 1.57
C ILE A 362 -19.13 1.61 2.56
N VAL A 363 -18.55 0.44 2.79
CA VAL A 363 -17.30 0.30 3.53
C VAL A 363 -16.17 0.20 2.52
N VAL A 364 -15.27 1.17 2.52
CA VAL A 364 -14.04 1.15 1.73
C VAL A 364 -12.88 0.73 2.63
N GLU A 365 -12.15 -0.30 2.23
CA GLU A 365 -11.04 -0.89 2.99
C GLU A 365 -9.76 -0.88 2.17
N ASN A 366 -8.64 -0.56 2.83
CA ASN A 366 -7.31 -0.65 2.23
C ASN A 366 -6.56 -1.92 2.66
N ARG A 367 -5.40 -2.16 2.06
CA ARG A 367 -4.55 -3.32 2.35
C ARG A 367 -4.11 -3.44 3.82
N GLU A 368 -4.06 -2.32 4.54
CA GLU A 368 -3.69 -2.27 5.97
C GLU A 368 -4.88 -2.62 6.90
N GLY A 369 -6.08 -2.82 6.34
CA GLY A 369 -7.31 -3.07 7.10
C GLY A 369 -7.97 -1.80 7.63
N LYS A 370 -7.51 -0.60 7.23
CA LYS A 370 -8.18 0.66 7.57
C LYS A 370 -9.49 0.73 6.78
N LYS A 371 -10.58 0.97 7.50
CA LYS A 371 -11.93 1.07 6.95
C LYS A 371 -12.48 2.48 7.05
N VAL A 372 -13.24 2.88 6.05
CA VAL A 372 -14.01 4.12 5.99
C VAL A 372 -15.42 3.78 5.57
N PHE A 373 -16.39 4.31 6.31
CA PHE A 373 -17.80 4.20 5.99
C PHE A 373 -18.29 5.46 5.27
N ILE A 374 -19.03 5.27 4.19
CA ILE A 374 -19.66 6.33 3.39
C ILE A 374 -21.14 5.98 3.25
N SER A 375 -22.03 6.92 3.53
CA SER A 375 -23.46 6.65 3.41
C SER A 375 -23.88 6.55 1.94
N TRP A 376 -24.95 5.82 1.66
CA TRP A 376 -25.55 5.81 0.32
C TRP A 376 -25.88 7.22 -0.18
N GLY A 377 -26.33 8.09 0.73
CA GLY A 377 -26.71 9.46 0.43
C GLY A 377 -25.55 10.32 -0.09
N GLU A 378 -24.35 10.16 0.47
CA GLU A 378 -23.17 10.89 0.02
C GLU A 378 -22.81 10.59 -1.44
N ILE A 379 -23.12 9.39 -1.92
CA ILE A 379 -22.78 8.95 -3.27
C ILE A 379 -23.88 9.26 -4.29
N PHE A 380 -25.15 9.15 -3.89
CA PHE A 380 -26.28 9.19 -4.83
C PHE A 380 -27.23 10.38 -4.66
N TYR A 381 -27.34 10.92 -3.45
CA TYR A 381 -28.25 12.03 -3.14
C TYR A 381 -27.53 13.39 -3.13
N ARG A 382 -26.20 13.40 -3.12
CA ARG A 382 -25.36 14.58 -3.32
C ARG A 382 -24.76 14.60 -4.72
N ASN A 383 -23.95 15.61 -5.03
CA ASN A 383 -23.24 15.67 -6.30
C ASN A 383 -22.20 14.52 -6.40
N PRO A 384 -22.42 13.50 -7.25
CA PRO A 384 -21.72 12.21 -7.18
C PRO A 384 -20.25 12.25 -7.59
N GLU A 385 -19.84 13.27 -8.34
CA GLU A 385 -18.49 13.37 -8.94
C GLU A 385 -17.38 13.66 -7.91
N LYS A 386 -17.75 13.84 -6.65
CA LYS A 386 -16.84 14.31 -5.58
C LYS A 386 -16.23 13.16 -4.77
N VAL A 387 -16.70 11.94 -4.94
CA VAL A 387 -16.12 10.74 -4.30
C VAL A 387 -15.56 9.83 -5.38
N LEU A 388 -14.23 9.72 -5.42
CA LEU A 388 -13.51 9.02 -6.48
C LEU A 388 -12.65 7.88 -5.94
N ILE A 389 -12.45 6.86 -6.78
CA ILE A 389 -11.33 5.95 -6.68
C ILE A 389 -10.28 6.39 -7.71
N ALA A 390 -9.24 7.09 -7.22
CA ALA A 390 -8.15 7.60 -8.02
C ALA A 390 -7.19 6.47 -8.43
N TYR A 391 -6.82 6.46 -9.69
CA TYR A 391 -5.81 5.55 -10.27
C TYR A 391 -4.57 6.30 -10.79
N SER A 392 -4.55 7.62 -10.66
CA SER A 392 -3.44 8.49 -11.02
C SER A 392 -3.50 9.79 -10.22
N TYR A 393 -2.35 10.44 -10.04
CA TYR A 393 -2.25 11.74 -9.38
C TYR A 393 -1.10 12.56 -9.97
N LYS A 394 -1.20 13.89 -9.87
CA LYS A 394 -0.13 14.83 -10.20
C LYS A 394 -0.01 15.87 -9.09
N PRO A 395 1.19 16.14 -8.53
CA PRO A 395 1.35 17.20 -7.55
C PRO A 395 1.17 18.58 -8.20
N VAL A 396 0.48 19.48 -7.50
CA VAL A 396 0.40 20.89 -7.86
C VAL A 396 1.64 21.57 -7.28
N LYS A 397 2.59 21.92 -8.15
CA LYS A 397 3.87 22.52 -7.74
C LYS A 397 3.73 24.04 -7.58
N PRO A 398 4.37 24.66 -6.56
CA PRO A 398 4.47 26.11 -6.47
C PRO A 398 5.22 26.68 -7.67
N HIS A 399 4.78 27.83 -8.18
CA HIS A 399 5.44 28.51 -9.31
C HIS A 399 6.80 29.11 -8.96
N PHE A 400 7.04 29.46 -7.68
CA PHE A 400 8.26 30.13 -7.23
C PHE A 400 9.10 29.23 -6.32
N LEU A 401 9.91 28.36 -6.92
CA LEU A 401 10.83 27.47 -6.19
C LEU A 401 12.23 28.08 -5.98
N ASN A 402 12.46 29.33 -6.42
CA ASN A 402 13.79 29.96 -6.45
C ASN A 402 13.87 31.28 -5.66
N CYS A 403 13.09 31.50 -4.58
CA CYS A 403 13.35 32.63 -3.67
C CYS A 403 14.48 32.30 -2.67
N ASN A 404 15.70 32.15 -3.18
CA ASN A 404 16.89 31.96 -2.35
C ASN A 404 17.18 33.14 -1.40
N LYS A 405 16.52 34.28 -1.61
CA LYS A 405 16.55 35.46 -0.73
C LYS A 405 15.55 35.41 0.43
N CYS A 406 14.49 34.59 0.32
CA CYS A 406 13.41 34.51 1.31
C CYS A 406 13.57 33.29 2.25
N HIS A 407 14.07 32.16 1.73
CA HIS A 407 14.11 30.89 2.46
C HIS A 407 15.39 30.09 2.14
N GLY A 408 15.89 29.34 3.14
CA GLY A 408 17.01 28.42 2.97
C GLY A 408 16.64 27.14 2.20
N LYS A 409 17.64 26.40 1.72
CA LYS A 409 17.46 25.15 0.94
C LYS A 409 16.65 24.06 1.67
N GLU A 410 16.72 24.01 3.00
CA GLU A 410 15.99 23.03 3.81
C GLU A 410 14.47 23.26 3.84
N PHE A 411 14.04 24.52 3.76
CA PHE A 411 12.62 24.89 3.66
C PHE A 411 12.01 24.28 2.38
N TYR A 412 12.68 24.47 1.25
CA TYR A 412 12.26 23.90 -0.03
C TYR A 412 12.29 22.37 -0.03
N LYS A 413 13.30 21.75 0.60
CA LYS A 413 13.37 20.29 0.72
C LYS A 413 12.14 19.70 1.44
N THR A 414 11.67 20.36 2.50
CA THR A 414 10.49 19.91 3.25
C THR A 414 9.21 19.99 2.41
N ILE A 415 9.02 21.07 1.66
CA ILE A 415 7.89 21.25 0.75
C ILE A 415 7.95 20.24 -0.40
N LEU A 416 9.13 20.08 -1.02
CA LEU A 416 9.33 19.12 -2.12
C LEU A 416 9.08 17.69 -1.65
N ASN A 417 9.55 17.29 -0.47
CA ASN A 417 9.29 15.96 0.08
C ASN A 417 7.79 15.67 0.23
N GLN A 418 6.97 16.65 0.57
CA GLN A 418 5.51 16.49 0.67
C GLN A 418 4.87 16.29 -0.70
N LEU A 419 5.31 17.04 -1.72
CA LEU A 419 4.78 16.99 -3.08
C LEU A 419 5.31 15.81 -3.90
N GLU A 420 6.51 15.33 -3.60
CA GLU A 420 7.17 14.21 -4.28
C GLU A 420 6.90 12.87 -3.59
N ARG A 421 6.07 12.87 -2.54
CA ARG A 421 5.69 11.64 -1.85
C ARG A 421 5.04 10.66 -2.82
N GLN A 422 5.38 9.40 -2.67
CA GLN A 422 4.70 8.33 -3.39
C GLN A 422 3.33 8.09 -2.72
N ILE A 423 2.27 8.18 -3.51
CA ILE A 423 0.89 7.90 -3.07
C ILE A 423 0.52 6.51 -3.53
N GLU A 424 0.05 5.67 -2.63
CA GLU A 424 -0.38 4.33 -3.00
C GLU A 424 -1.77 4.32 -3.64
N LEU A 425 -1.83 3.80 -4.86
CA LEU A 425 -3.06 3.67 -5.66
C LEU A 425 -3.56 2.22 -5.63
N PRO A 426 -4.87 1.97 -5.84
CA PRO A 426 -5.92 2.98 -5.99
C PRO A 426 -6.22 3.70 -4.66
N LYS A 427 -6.65 4.97 -4.72
CA LYS A 427 -6.88 5.81 -3.55
C LYS A 427 -8.32 6.29 -3.49
N LEU A 428 -8.95 6.20 -2.32
CA LEU A 428 -10.22 6.87 -2.06
C LEU A 428 -9.98 8.38 -1.88
N VAL A 429 -10.66 9.18 -2.68
CA VAL A 429 -10.62 10.64 -2.64
C VAL A 429 -12.02 11.17 -2.41
N ILE A 430 -12.19 12.03 -1.40
CA ILE A 430 -13.47 12.64 -1.07
C ILE A 430 -13.30 14.16 -1.03
N ALA A 431 -13.74 14.82 -2.09
CA ALA A 431 -13.48 16.24 -2.34
C ALA A 431 -14.33 17.19 -1.50
N ASP A 432 -15.48 16.70 -1.00
CA ASP A 432 -16.43 17.50 -0.23
C ASP A 432 -16.06 17.65 1.25
N ASP A 433 -15.07 16.90 1.71
CA ASP A 433 -14.60 17.04 3.08
C ASP A 433 -13.72 18.26 3.23
N PHE A 434 -13.86 18.91 4.38
CA PHE A 434 -12.89 19.90 4.83
C PHE A 434 -11.54 19.28 5.21
N TYR A 435 -11.54 18.08 5.81
CA TYR A 435 -10.31 17.34 6.14
C TYR A 435 -10.25 15.97 5.46
N THR A 436 -9.04 15.55 5.10
CA THR A 436 -8.78 14.36 4.28
C THR A 436 -8.57 13.07 5.09
N ASP A 437 -9.02 13.02 6.34
CA ASP A 437 -8.81 11.88 7.26
C ASP A 437 -9.37 10.55 6.73
N ARG A 438 -10.45 10.64 5.93
CA ARG A 438 -11.08 9.50 5.26
C ARG A 438 -10.60 9.23 3.83
N CYS A 439 -9.66 10.01 3.31
CA CYS A 439 -9.00 9.72 2.04
C CYS A 439 -7.89 8.68 2.25
N ILE A 440 -8.18 7.40 2.00
CA ILE A 440 -7.27 6.27 2.24
C ILE A 440 -6.59 5.78 0.96
N GLU A 441 -5.31 5.43 1.08
CA GLU A 441 -4.46 4.93 0.01
C GLU A 441 -4.48 3.40 -0.03
N ASP A 442 -4.12 2.81 -1.18
CA ASP A 442 -4.07 1.35 -1.41
C ASP A 442 -5.38 0.61 -1.13
N VAL A 443 -6.49 1.15 -1.65
CA VAL A 443 -7.84 0.58 -1.53
C VAL A 443 -7.87 -0.82 -2.18
N THR A 444 -8.40 -1.80 -1.45
CA THR A 444 -8.52 -3.19 -1.91
C THR A 444 -9.97 -3.63 -2.02
N THR A 445 -10.86 -3.09 -1.20
CA THR A 445 -12.25 -3.55 -1.14
C THR A 445 -13.23 -2.37 -1.04
N ILE A 446 -14.33 -2.47 -1.77
CA ILE A 446 -15.52 -1.63 -1.66
C ILE A 446 -16.70 -2.57 -1.38
N LYS A 447 -17.19 -2.57 -0.14
CA LYS A 447 -18.25 -3.47 0.31
C LYS A 447 -19.54 -2.68 0.51
N VAL A 448 -20.59 -3.05 -0.22
CA VAL A 448 -21.94 -2.52 0.01
C VAL A 448 -22.55 -3.25 1.20
N VAL A 449 -22.93 -2.51 2.23
CA VAL A 449 -23.44 -3.05 3.49
C VAL A 449 -24.87 -2.59 3.76
N GLU A 450 -25.70 -3.54 4.22
CA GLU A 450 -27.01 -3.27 4.79
C GLU A 450 -26.86 -3.24 6.31
N LEU A 451 -27.24 -2.11 6.92
CA LEU A 451 -26.99 -1.88 8.34
C LEU A 451 -28.12 -2.36 9.25
N ASP A 452 -29.37 -2.32 8.79
CA ASP A 452 -30.52 -2.80 9.54
C ASP A 452 -31.40 -3.71 8.68
N LYS A 453 -31.49 -4.97 9.07
CA LYS A 453 -32.32 -6.00 8.40
C LYS A 453 -33.55 -6.38 9.21
N SER A 454 -33.64 -5.95 10.46
CA SER A 454 -34.65 -6.37 11.43
C SER A 454 -35.87 -5.46 11.45
N THR A 455 -35.69 -4.14 11.28
CA THR A 455 -36.79 -3.19 11.44
C THR A 455 -37.65 -3.15 10.17
N VAL A 456 -38.97 -3.33 10.32
CA VAL A 456 -39.93 -3.27 9.21
C VAL A 456 -40.54 -1.88 9.12
N TRP A 457 -40.50 -1.28 7.93
CA TRP A 457 -41.22 -0.03 7.65
C TRP A 457 -42.69 -0.30 7.34
N ARG A 458 -43.58 0.49 7.98
CA ARG A 458 -45.03 0.39 7.79
C ARG A 458 -45.67 1.76 7.79
N LYS A 459 -46.60 2.03 6.87
CA LYS A 459 -47.31 3.31 6.84
C LYS A 459 -48.25 3.41 8.05
N LEU A 460 -48.06 4.42 8.90
CA LEU A 460 -48.91 4.69 10.05
C LEU A 460 -49.99 5.73 9.73
N LYS A 461 -51.16 5.63 10.39
CA LYS A 461 -52.25 6.62 10.29
C LYS A 461 -51.85 7.97 10.90
N ARG A 462 -51.10 7.93 12.00
CA ARG A 462 -50.55 9.11 12.70
C ARG A 462 -49.04 8.93 12.84
N LEU A 463 -48.29 9.95 12.43
CA LEU A 463 -46.83 10.04 12.55
C LEU A 463 -46.51 11.09 13.60
N TYR A 464 -46.17 10.67 14.81
CA TYR A 464 -45.82 11.58 15.88
C TYR A 464 -44.87 10.93 16.89
N SER A 465 -43.80 11.65 17.25
CA SER A 465 -42.91 11.37 18.37
C SER A 465 -42.71 12.67 19.14
N ASP A 466 -42.74 12.61 20.47
CA ASP A 466 -42.46 13.74 21.38
C ASP A 466 -40.99 13.76 21.85
N ARG A 467 -40.27 12.65 21.65
CA ARG A 467 -38.88 12.45 22.08
C ARG A 467 -38.05 11.72 21.04
N ILE A 468 -36.73 11.76 21.20
CA ILE A 468 -35.77 10.97 20.44
C ILE A 468 -34.93 10.15 21.40
N GLU A 469 -34.93 8.84 21.22
CA GLU A 469 -34.06 7.93 21.95
C GLU A 469 -32.73 7.75 21.22
N ILE A 470 -31.64 7.73 21.97
CA ILE A 470 -30.29 7.63 21.39
C ILE A 470 -29.63 6.36 21.88
N PHE A 471 -29.15 5.56 20.94
CA PHE A 471 -28.50 4.28 21.21
C PHE A 471 -27.07 4.27 20.69
N LYS A 472 -26.15 3.77 21.49
CA LYS A 472 -24.76 3.52 21.11
C LYS A 472 -24.47 2.03 21.31
N ASN A 473 -24.16 1.32 20.22
CA ASN A 473 -23.97 -0.13 20.21
C ASN A 473 -25.17 -0.85 20.87
N ASP A 474 -26.38 -0.48 20.46
CA ASP A 474 -27.67 -1.00 20.96
C ASP A 474 -27.98 -0.75 22.45
N VAL A 475 -27.20 0.07 23.14
CA VAL A 475 -27.48 0.54 24.51
C VAL A 475 -28.05 1.95 24.47
N LYS A 476 -29.22 2.18 25.09
CA LYS A 476 -29.80 3.52 25.24
C LYS A 476 -28.88 4.37 26.12
N VAL A 477 -28.36 5.47 25.56
CA VAL A 477 -27.41 6.36 26.24
C VAL A 477 -28.01 7.71 26.61
N LYS A 478 -29.05 8.15 25.88
CA LYS A 478 -29.68 9.46 26.12
C LYS A 478 -31.09 9.51 25.54
N GLU A 479 -31.84 10.51 25.98
CA GLU A 479 -33.12 10.90 25.43
C GLU A 479 -33.13 12.41 25.20
N ILE A 480 -33.70 12.84 24.07
CA ILE A 480 -33.93 14.26 23.74
C ILE A 480 -35.43 14.50 23.82
N LEU A 481 -35.84 15.33 24.77
CA LEU A 481 -37.21 15.84 24.88
C LEU A 481 -37.37 17.18 24.16
N ASP A 482 -36.28 17.94 24.02
CA ASP A 482 -36.32 19.32 23.56
C ASP A 482 -34.97 19.80 23.02
N LEU A 483 -34.98 20.79 22.14
CA LEU A 483 -33.78 21.35 21.51
C LEU A 483 -33.40 22.75 22.02
N PHE A 484 -34.04 23.22 23.10
CA PHE A 484 -33.81 24.57 23.64
C PHE A 484 -32.44 24.67 24.32
N GLY A 485 -31.78 25.82 24.17
CA GLY A 485 -30.42 26.08 24.69
C GLY A 485 -29.28 25.53 23.83
N GLU A 486 -29.57 24.89 22.70
CA GLU A 486 -28.58 24.51 21.70
C GLU A 486 -28.39 25.64 20.67
N LYS A 487 -27.21 25.73 20.04
CA LYS A 487 -26.95 26.73 19.01
C LYS A 487 -27.84 26.45 17.80
N ARG A 488 -28.92 27.23 17.67
CA ARG A 488 -29.90 27.06 16.61
C ARG A 488 -29.33 27.51 15.26
N SER A 489 -29.77 26.85 14.20
CA SER A 489 -29.44 27.15 12.80
C SER A 489 -30.71 27.16 11.98
N GLU A 490 -30.83 28.15 11.10
CA GLU A 490 -31.82 28.17 10.04
C GLU A 490 -31.19 27.66 8.73
N ILE A 491 -31.92 26.84 7.98
CA ILE A 491 -31.56 26.43 6.61
C ILE A 491 -32.78 26.56 5.69
N GLU A 492 -32.52 26.84 4.42
CA GLU A 492 -33.53 26.89 3.37
C GLU A 492 -33.29 25.76 2.36
N VAL A 493 -34.31 24.93 2.11
CA VAL A 493 -34.17 23.70 1.33
C VAL A 493 -35.21 23.63 0.22
N LYS A 494 -34.76 23.30 -0.98
CA LYS A 494 -35.60 22.95 -2.13
C LYS A 494 -36.11 21.52 -1.94
N VAL A 495 -37.40 21.34 -1.73
CA VAL A 495 -37.96 20.02 -1.43
C VAL A 495 -38.36 19.33 -2.73
N LEU A 496 -37.45 18.53 -3.29
CA LEU A 496 -37.71 17.71 -4.48
C LEU A 496 -37.78 16.24 -4.08
N GLY A 497 -38.93 15.58 -4.27
CA GLY A 497 -39.04 14.15 -4.01
C GLY A 497 -38.68 13.33 -5.25
N GLU A 498 -37.87 12.28 -5.09
CA GLU A 498 -37.52 11.38 -6.18
C GLU A 498 -38.80 10.71 -6.73
N GLY A 499 -39.11 10.95 -8.01
CA GLY A 499 -40.35 10.50 -8.64
C GLY A 499 -41.65 11.15 -8.12
N ARG A 500 -41.57 12.13 -7.22
CA ARG A 500 -42.73 12.83 -6.63
C ARG A 500 -42.84 14.31 -6.99
N GLY A 501 -41.78 14.87 -7.57
CA GLY A 501 -41.76 16.25 -8.04
C GLY A 501 -41.41 17.27 -6.95
N TYR A 502 -41.53 18.54 -7.32
CA TYR A 502 -41.10 19.68 -6.52
C TYR A 502 -42.21 20.15 -5.57
N HIS A 503 -41.88 20.30 -4.29
CA HIS A 503 -42.79 20.67 -3.20
C HIS A 503 -42.46 22.04 -2.59
N GLY A 504 -41.80 22.90 -3.37
CA GLY A 504 -41.44 24.26 -2.98
C GLY A 504 -40.16 24.37 -2.15
N ILE A 505 -39.88 25.59 -1.74
CA ILE A 505 -38.79 25.94 -0.83
C ILE A 505 -39.36 25.99 0.59
N LYS A 506 -38.64 25.40 1.55
CA LYS A 506 -39.02 25.44 2.97
C LYS A 506 -37.86 25.93 3.80
N LYS A 507 -38.18 26.72 4.82
CA LYS A 507 -37.23 27.16 5.85
C LYS A 507 -37.40 26.28 7.08
N PHE A 508 -36.30 25.67 7.51
CA PHE A 508 -36.26 24.84 8.71
C PHE A 508 -35.33 25.47 9.73
N GLU A 509 -35.71 25.43 10.99
CA GLU A 509 -34.86 25.87 12.08
C GLU A 509 -34.80 24.79 13.17
N GLY A 510 -33.61 24.65 13.76
CA GLY A 510 -33.33 23.64 14.78
C GLY A 510 -31.85 23.54 15.07
N VAL A 511 -31.38 22.33 15.38
CA VAL A 511 -30.02 22.08 15.84
C VAL A 511 -29.26 21.23 14.84
N ASP A 512 -28.01 21.60 14.56
CA ASP A 512 -27.14 20.77 13.73
C ASP A 512 -26.88 19.43 14.43
N LEU A 513 -27.16 18.32 13.75
CA LEU A 513 -26.94 16.96 14.23
C LEU A 513 -25.50 16.78 14.71
N LYS A 514 -24.53 17.48 14.09
CA LYS A 514 -23.14 17.50 14.56
C LYS A 514 -23.01 17.91 16.03
N GLU A 515 -23.75 18.90 16.49
CA GLU A 515 -23.71 19.36 17.89
C GLU A 515 -24.40 18.36 18.82
N VAL A 516 -25.52 17.77 18.39
CA VAL A 516 -26.18 16.69 19.13
C VAL A 516 -25.23 15.50 19.33
N ILE A 517 -24.55 15.09 18.26
CA ILE A 517 -23.60 13.96 18.26
C ILE A 517 -22.34 14.27 19.08
N LYS A 518 -21.80 15.50 19.03
CA LYS A 518 -20.67 15.92 19.89
C LYS A 518 -20.98 15.73 21.38
N ARG A 519 -22.19 16.10 21.81
CA ARG A 519 -22.62 15.98 23.23
C ARG A 519 -22.70 14.54 23.72
N LEU A 520 -22.77 13.56 22.82
CA LEU A 520 -22.77 12.13 23.14
C LEU A 520 -21.37 11.53 23.26
N ASN A 521 -20.33 12.35 23.14
CA ASN A 521 -18.93 11.94 23.21
C ASN A 521 -18.62 10.75 22.26
N ILE A 522 -19.08 10.88 21.02
CA ILE A 522 -18.86 9.88 19.98
C ILE A 522 -17.46 10.09 19.40
N ASP A 523 -16.67 9.02 19.38
CA ASP A 523 -15.39 9.01 18.69
C ASP A 523 -15.57 9.37 17.22
N ARG A 524 -14.61 10.09 16.64
CA ARG A 524 -14.61 10.41 15.20
C ARG A 524 -14.14 9.22 14.38
N ASP A 525 -14.59 8.01 14.73
CA ASP A 525 -14.29 6.82 13.96
C ASP A 525 -15.07 6.88 12.64
N PHE A 526 -14.34 7.12 11.54
CA PHE A 526 -14.93 7.24 10.21
C PHE A 526 -15.41 5.90 9.64
N ASN A 527 -15.22 4.78 10.34
CA ASN A 527 -15.86 3.51 10.02
C ASN A 527 -17.25 3.38 10.68
N ARG A 528 -17.67 4.31 11.53
CA ARG A 528 -18.98 4.26 12.21
C ARG A 528 -20.10 4.84 11.34
N ALA A 529 -21.28 4.27 11.49
CA ALA A 529 -22.51 4.74 10.85
C ALA A 529 -23.51 5.28 11.88
N ILE A 530 -24.33 6.24 11.46
CA ILE A 530 -25.44 6.79 12.24
C ILE A 530 -26.73 6.52 11.47
N ILE A 531 -27.68 5.84 12.11
CA ILE A 531 -29.00 5.57 11.56
C ILE A 531 -30.02 6.42 12.30
N VAL A 532 -30.86 7.14 11.56
CA VAL A 532 -31.95 7.94 12.13
C VAL A 532 -33.29 7.35 11.69
N TYR A 533 -34.19 7.09 12.64
CA TYR A 533 -35.48 6.45 12.42
C TYR A 533 -36.64 7.40 12.73
N GLY A 534 -37.66 7.33 11.88
CA GLY A 534 -39.02 7.75 12.19
C GLY A 534 -39.80 6.65 12.90
N VAL A 535 -40.86 7.02 13.61
CA VAL A 535 -41.74 6.09 14.35
C VAL A 535 -42.36 4.98 13.51
N ASP A 536 -42.42 5.16 12.19
CA ASP A 536 -42.97 4.22 11.22
C ASP A 536 -41.93 3.21 10.70
N GLY A 537 -40.69 3.29 11.18
CA GLY A 537 -39.54 2.52 10.74
C GLY A 537 -38.86 3.08 9.49
N TYR A 538 -39.30 4.24 8.97
CA TYR A 538 -38.61 4.93 7.88
C TYR A 538 -37.27 5.46 8.38
N ARG A 539 -36.21 5.29 7.60
CA ARG A 539 -34.85 5.54 8.12
C ARG A 539 -33.87 5.97 7.03
N SER A 540 -32.86 6.70 7.49
CA SER A 540 -31.72 7.15 6.68
C SER A 540 -30.43 6.88 7.43
N VAL A 541 -29.40 6.54 6.67
CA VAL A 541 -28.04 6.33 7.17
C VAL A 541 -27.17 7.52 6.80
N PHE A 542 -26.30 7.90 7.73
CA PHE A 542 -25.32 8.97 7.62
C PHE A 542 -23.96 8.44 8.07
N SER A 543 -22.89 8.87 7.40
CA SER A 543 -21.54 8.56 7.88
C SER A 543 -21.10 9.60 8.92
N VAL A 544 -20.19 9.22 9.81
CA VAL A 544 -19.54 10.20 10.71
C VAL A 544 -18.78 11.25 9.90
N GLY A 545 -18.20 10.88 8.75
CA GLY A 545 -17.56 11.82 7.84
C GLY A 545 -18.53 12.89 7.32
N GLU A 546 -19.72 12.46 6.88
CA GLU A 546 -20.79 13.34 6.38
C GLU A 546 -21.18 14.42 7.38
N ILE A 547 -21.27 14.06 8.67
CA ILE A 547 -21.71 14.97 9.75
C ILE A 547 -20.58 15.91 10.20
N PHE A 548 -19.33 15.43 10.26
CA PHE A 548 -18.25 16.17 10.89
C PHE A 548 -17.35 16.93 9.91
N LEU A 549 -17.13 16.37 8.71
CA LEU A 549 -16.16 16.86 7.74
C LEU A 549 -16.80 17.66 6.60
N SER A 550 -18.08 17.42 6.29
CA SER A 550 -18.80 18.18 5.27
C SER A 550 -19.09 19.61 5.72
N LYS A 551 -19.22 20.53 4.76
CA LYS A 551 -19.73 21.88 4.97
C LYS A 551 -21.25 21.93 5.07
N GLU A 552 -21.92 20.94 4.50
CA GLU A 552 -23.38 20.82 4.50
C GLU A 552 -23.89 20.40 5.88
N LYS A 553 -25.02 20.96 6.29
CA LYS A 553 -25.62 20.68 7.60
C LYS A 553 -26.62 19.54 7.49
N ILE A 554 -26.70 18.74 8.55
CA ILE A 554 -27.82 17.83 8.77
C ILE A 554 -28.56 18.36 9.98
N LEU A 555 -29.72 18.99 9.75
CA LEU A 555 -30.45 19.69 10.78
C LEU A 555 -31.51 18.78 11.40
N LEU A 556 -31.54 18.73 12.73
CA LEU A 556 -32.67 18.22 13.48
C LEU A 556 -33.57 19.43 13.79
N ALA A 557 -34.65 19.57 13.03
CA ALA A 557 -35.55 20.72 13.06
C ALA A 557 -36.81 20.42 13.88
N ASP A 558 -37.27 21.43 14.62
CA ASP A 558 -38.52 21.45 15.39
C ASP A 558 -39.50 22.53 14.86
N THR A 559 -39.04 23.41 13.98
CA THR A 559 -39.86 24.41 13.29
C THR A 559 -39.69 24.36 11.77
N VAL A 560 -40.76 24.72 11.06
CA VAL A 560 -40.79 24.88 9.59
C VAL A 560 -41.60 26.11 9.23
N ASN A 561 -41.05 26.98 8.38
CA ASN A 561 -41.66 28.25 7.97
C ASN A 561 -42.19 29.06 9.18
N GLN A 562 -41.41 29.14 10.26
CA GLN A 562 -41.73 29.83 11.52
C GLN A 562 -42.89 29.22 12.34
N SER A 563 -43.44 28.07 11.94
CA SER A 563 -44.40 27.31 12.74
C SER A 563 -43.77 26.06 13.37
N SER A 564 -44.27 25.65 14.53
CA SER A 564 -43.92 24.35 15.12
C SER A 564 -44.34 23.21 14.19
N ILE A 565 -43.56 22.13 14.17
CA ILE A 565 -43.89 20.96 13.36
C ILE A 565 -44.93 20.11 14.10
N GLU A 566 -46.21 20.37 13.84
CA GLU A 566 -47.31 19.58 14.44
C GLU A 566 -47.62 18.30 13.64
N LYS A 567 -47.53 18.38 12.30
CA LYS A 567 -47.79 17.27 11.38
C LYS A 567 -46.48 16.54 11.05
N GLY A 568 -46.28 15.39 11.70
CA GLY A 568 -45.09 14.54 11.50
C GLY A 568 -44.11 14.57 12.65
N GLY A 569 -44.57 14.71 13.91
CA GLY A 569 -43.76 14.65 15.13
C GLY A 569 -43.00 15.92 15.48
N LYS A 570 -42.55 16.02 16.73
CA LYS A 570 -41.87 17.21 17.28
C LYS A 570 -40.55 17.51 16.57
N PHE A 571 -39.90 16.49 16.00
CA PHE A 571 -38.61 16.61 15.33
C PHE A 571 -38.62 15.99 13.93
N VAL A 572 -37.97 16.67 12.99
CA VAL A 572 -37.70 16.18 11.64
C VAL A 572 -36.21 16.31 11.33
N LEU A 573 -35.66 15.38 10.55
CA LEU A 573 -34.28 15.41 10.11
C LEU A 573 -34.17 15.91 8.66
N ILE A 574 -33.34 16.91 8.43
CA ILE A 574 -33.19 17.62 7.15
C ILE A 574 -31.71 17.67 6.75
N PRO A 575 -31.24 16.80 5.83
CA PRO A 575 -29.93 16.95 5.20
C PRO A 575 -29.97 18.07 4.14
N SER A 576 -29.31 19.20 4.39
CA SER A 576 -29.38 20.39 3.50
C SER A 576 -28.71 20.20 2.16
N GLY A 577 -27.67 19.35 2.11
CA GLY A 577 -26.86 19.12 0.92
C GLY A 577 -27.43 18.12 -0.08
N ASP A 578 -28.59 17.52 0.23
CA ASP A 578 -29.18 16.50 -0.61
C ASP A 578 -30.06 17.11 -1.72
N ILE A 579 -29.94 16.56 -2.93
CA ILE A 579 -30.72 16.97 -4.10
C ILE A 579 -32.19 16.54 -3.97
N PHE A 580 -32.42 15.36 -3.39
CA PHE A 580 -33.76 14.82 -3.16
C PHE A 580 -34.08 14.71 -1.65
N ALA A 581 -35.34 14.99 -1.32
CA ALA A 581 -35.87 14.99 0.04
C ALA A 581 -36.09 13.58 0.63
N ASP A 582 -35.81 12.52 -0.12
CA ASP A 582 -36.04 11.13 0.30
C ASP A 582 -35.27 10.73 1.55
N ARG A 583 -34.16 11.40 1.86
CA ARG A 583 -33.39 11.17 3.10
C ARG A 583 -33.92 11.94 4.30
N MET A 584 -34.90 12.83 4.12
CA MET A 584 -35.55 13.52 5.24
C MET A 584 -36.38 12.54 6.07
N ILE A 585 -36.30 12.65 7.40
CA ILE A 585 -37.02 11.79 8.33
C ILE A 585 -38.05 12.63 9.07
N LYS A 586 -39.32 12.21 9.02
CA LYS A 586 -40.38 12.80 9.85
C LYS A 586 -40.55 11.98 11.12
N ALA A 587 -41.02 12.62 12.17
CA ALA A 587 -41.32 12.04 13.47
C ALA A 587 -40.12 11.23 13.97
N VAL A 588 -38.97 11.90 14.00
CA VAL A 588 -37.72 11.30 14.45
C VAL A 588 -37.95 10.75 15.86
N SER A 589 -37.65 9.48 16.03
CA SER A 589 -37.91 8.72 17.26
C SER A 589 -36.64 8.09 17.81
N GLU A 590 -35.69 7.77 16.94
CA GLU A 590 -34.49 7.05 17.35
C GLU A 590 -33.27 7.44 16.52
N ILE A 591 -32.12 7.55 17.18
CA ILE A 591 -30.80 7.69 16.57
C ILE A 591 -29.89 6.56 17.08
N ARG A 592 -29.42 5.70 16.18
CA ARG A 592 -28.51 4.59 16.49
C ARG A 592 -27.11 4.85 15.96
N LEU A 593 -26.12 4.55 16.78
CA LEU A 593 -24.70 4.60 16.45
C LEU A 593 -24.11 3.20 16.45
N ILE A 594 -23.67 2.75 15.28
CA ILE A 594 -23.26 1.36 15.09
C ILE A 594 -21.98 1.25 14.25
N PHE A 595 -21.31 0.11 14.38
CA PHE A 595 -20.28 -0.31 13.45
C PHE A 595 -20.90 -1.16 12.33
N PRO A 596 -20.58 -0.88 11.06
CA PRO A 596 -20.93 -1.74 9.95
C PRO A 596 -20.35 -3.15 10.09
N PRO A 597 -21.03 -4.18 9.54
CA PRO A 597 -20.62 -5.59 9.62
C PRO A 597 -19.49 -6.01 8.67
#